data_AF-A0A258CTZ9-F1
#
_entry.id   AF-A0A258CTZ9-F1
#
_cell.length_a   1.000
_cell.length_b   1.000
_cell.length_c   1.000
_cell.angle_alpha   90.00
_cell.angle_beta   90.00
_cell.angle_gamma   90.00
#
_symmetry.space_group_name_H-M   'P 1'
#
loop_
_entity.id
_entity.type
_entity.pdbx_description
1 polymer ?
#
loop_
_entity_poly.entity_id
_entity_poly.type
_entity_poly.pdbx_seq_one_letter_code
_entity_poly.pdbx_strand_id
1 'polypeptide(L)'
;MSVTTSPSPAKAVPMTKEEKKVIFASSLGTVFEWYDFYLYGSLAAIIGAQFFSAYPPATRDIFALLAFAAGFLVRPFGAIVFGRIGDLVGRKYTFLVTILIMGLS
;
A
#
# COMPACT_ATOMS: atom_id res chain seq x y z
N MET A 1 -21.96 -37.81 -33.35
CA MET A 1 -22.79 -36.78 -32.69
C MET A 1 -22.01 -36.25 -31.50
N SER A 2 -21.30 -35.14 -31.67
CA SER A 2 -20.51 -34.53 -30.59
C SER A 2 -21.39 -33.55 -29.84
N VAL A 3 -21.73 -33.88 -28.59
CA VAL A 3 -22.52 -33.02 -27.71
C VAL A 3 -21.59 -31.95 -27.13
N THR A 4 -21.69 -30.73 -27.65
CA THR A 4 -21.03 -29.55 -27.10
C THR A 4 -21.83 -29.11 -25.86
N THR A 5 -21.33 -29.39 -24.65
CA THR A 5 -21.92 -28.85 -23.43
C THR A 5 -21.44 -27.41 -23.25
N SER A 6 -22.30 -26.43 -23.51
CA SER A 6 -22.06 -25.02 -23.19
C SER A 6 -21.90 -24.85 -21.66
N PRO A 7 -20.90 -24.09 -21.17
CA PRO A 7 -20.77 -23.83 -19.74
C PRO A 7 -21.93 -22.94 -19.27
N SER A 8 -22.66 -23.40 -18.25
CA SER A 8 -23.73 -22.65 -17.60
C SER A 8 -23.14 -21.37 -16.95
N PRO A 9 -23.77 -20.19 -17.09
CA PRO A 9 -23.27 -18.96 -16.49
C PRO A 9 -23.34 -19.09 -14.97
N ALA A 10 -22.17 -19.06 -14.32
CA ALA A 10 -22.07 -19.08 -12.86
C ALA A 10 -22.84 -17.88 -12.29
N LYS A 11 -23.89 -18.17 -11.51
CA LYS A 11 -24.74 -17.16 -10.88
C LYS A 11 -23.90 -16.38 -9.86
N ALA A 12 -23.66 -15.09 -10.10
CA ALA A 12 -22.90 -14.24 -9.18
C ALA A 12 -23.60 -14.18 -7.82
N VAL A 13 -22.94 -14.69 -6.78
CA VAL A 13 -23.45 -14.62 -5.41
C VAL A 13 -23.39 -13.16 -4.94
N PRO A 14 -24.47 -12.60 -4.39
CA PRO A 14 -24.47 -11.21 -3.93
C PRO A 14 -23.51 -11.05 -2.74
N MET A 15 -22.64 -10.04 -2.82
CA MET A 15 -21.66 -9.75 -1.78
C MET A 15 -22.33 -9.32 -0.48
N THR A 16 -21.82 -9.83 0.64
CA THR A 16 -22.25 -9.47 1.98
C THR A 16 -21.88 -8.01 2.32
N LYS A 17 -22.56 -7.42 3.32
CA LYS A 17 -22.23 -6.08 3.82
C LYS A 17 -20.81 -6.01 4.39
N GLU A 18 -20.30 -7.12 4.95
CA GLU A 18 -18.97 -7.18 5.53
C GLU A 18 -17.88 -7.20 4.46
N GLU A 19 -18.05 -8.00 3.39
CA GLU A 19 -17.11 -8.02 2.26
C GLU A 19 -17.00 -6.64 1.60
N LYS A 20 -18.13 -5.94 1.41
CA LYS A 20 -18.12 -4.57 0.88
C LYS A 20 -17.33 -3.60 1.78
N LYS A 21 -17.47 -3.72 3.10
CA LYS A 21 -16.70 -2.91 4.06
C LYS A 21 -15.21 -3.24 3.98
N VAL A 22 -14.84 -4.52 3.94
CA VAL A 22 -13.44 -4.94 3.84
C VAL A 22 -12.80 -4.43 2.55
N ILE A 23 -13.50 -4.52 1.43
CA ILE A 23 -13.00 -4.01 0.13
C ILE A 23 -12.84 -2.50 0.19
N PHE A 24 -13.84 -1.77 0.67
CA PHE A 24 -13.75 -0.31 0.78
C PHE A 24 -12.58 0.11 1.68
N ALA A 25 -12.44 -0.55 2.84
CA ALA A 25 -11.32 -0.32 3.73
C ALA A 25 -10.00 -0.62 3.00
N SER A 26 -9.86 -1.78 2.35
CA SER A 26 -8.68 -2.17 1.57
C SER A 26 -8.28 -1.14 0.53
N SER A 27 -9.25 -0.60 -0.21
CA SER A 27 -9.02 0.44 -1.21
C SER A 27 -8.52 1.74 -0.58
N LEU A 28 -9.06 2.15 0.58
CA LEU A 28 -8.56 3.31 1.31
C LEU A 28 -7.11 3.13 1.74
N GLY A 29 -6.71 1.93 2.17
CA GLY A 29 -5.31 1.63 2.50
C GLY A 29 -4.38 1.88 1.31
N THR A 30 -4.76 1.43 0.12
CA THR A 30 -4.00 1.70 -1.11
C THR A 30 -3.93 3.21 -1.42
N VAL A 31 -5.02 3.95 -1.22
CA VAL A 31 -5.04 5.40 -1.46
C VAL A 31 -4.11 6.13 -0.49
N PHE A 32 -4.13 5.80 0.80
CA PHE A 32 -3.24 6.42 1.79
C PHE A 32 -1.79 6.13 1.49
N GLU A 33 -1.46 4.90 1.11
CA GLU A 33 -0.11 4.56 0.70
C GLU A 33 0.34 5.44 -0.49
N TRP A 34 -0.46 5.52 -1.56
CA TRP A 34 -0.15 6.39 -2.70
C TRP A 34 -0.09 7.87 -2.36
N TYR A 35 -0.92 8.32 -1.41
CA TYR A 35 -0.93 9.70 -0.93
C TYR A 35 0.41 10.06 -0.28
N ASP A 36 0.93 9.23 0.63
CA ASP A 36 2.21 9.48 1.29
C ASP A 36 3.38 9.48 0.30
N PHE A 37 3.42 8.54 -0.64
CA PHE A 37 4.47 8.52 -1.67
C PHE A 37 4.38 9.74 -2.59
N TYR A 38 3.17 10.17 -2.95
CA TYR A 38 2.99 11.38 -3.75
C TYR A 38 3.42 12.64 -3.00
N LEU A 39 3.04 12.77 -1.72
CA LEU A 39 3.49 13.86 -0.87
C LEU A 39 5.01 13.89 -0.74
N TYR A 40 5.63 12.75 -0.42
CA TYR A 40 7.08 12.68 -0.32
C TYR A 40 7.75 13.08 -1.65
N GLY A 41 7.29 12.52 -2.77
CA GLY A 41 7.85 12.81 -4.10
C GLY A 41 7.73 14.28 -4.50
N SER A 42 6.56 14.90 -4.26
CA SER A 42 6.33 16.32 -4.55
C SER A 42 7.15 17.25 -3.66
N LEU A 43 7.40 16.84 -2.41
CA LEU A 43 8.21 17.59 -1.44
C LEU A 43 9.69 17.17 -1.43
N ALA A 44 10.13 16.28 -2.33
CA ALA A 44 11.47 15.69 -2.28
C ALA A 44 12.58 16.75 -2.31
N ALA A 45 12.43 17.83 -3.09
CA ALA A 45 13.38 18.93 -3.13
C ALA A 45 13.48 19.68 -1.79
N ILE A 46 12.36 19.87 -1.09
CA ILE A 46 12.30 20.52 0.23
C ILE A 46 12.91 19.61 1.29
N ILE A 47 12.57 18.32 1.28
CA ILE A 47 13.16 17.30 2.17
C ILE A 47 14.68 17.23 1.93
N GLY A 48 15.10 17.22 0.66
CA GLY A 48 16.49 17.29 0.23
C GLY A 48 17.23 18.49 0.84
N ALA A 49 16.66 19.68 0.68
CA ALA A 49 17.23 20.92 1.19
C ALA A 49 17.33 20.95 2.71
N GLN A 50 16.33 20.40 3.43
CA GLN A 50 16.27 20.47 4.89
C GLN A 50 17.11 19.40 5.59
N PHE A 51 17.04 18.15 5.12
CA PHE A 51 17.69 17.01 5.77
C PHE A 51 19.12 16.76 5.27
N PHE A 52 19.44 17.17 4.04
CA PHE A 52 20.76 16.96 3.42
C PHE A 52 21.51 18.27 3.18
N SER A 53 21.19 19.33 3.94
CA SER A 53 21.75 20.69 3.82
C SER A 53 23.30 20.76 3.86
N ALA A 54 23.98 19.76 4.38
CA ALA A 54 25.45 19.70 4.40
C ALA A 54 26.08 19.36 3.02
N TYR A 55 25.29 18.84 2.06
CA TYR A 55 25.79 18.36 0.77
C TYR A 55 25.56 19.37 -0.37
N PRO A 56 26.22 19.24 -1.54
CA PRO A 56 25.90 20.04 -2.72
C PRO A 56 24.49 19.74 -3.27
N PRO A 57 23.83 20.68 -3.97
CA PRO A 57 22.44 20.54 -4.42
C PRO A 57 22.13 19.22 -5.14
N ALA A 58 22.97 18.83 -6.11
CA ALA A 58 22.80 17.58 -6.86
C ALA A 58 22.83 16.33 -5.96
N THR A 59 23.68 16.31 -4.94
CA THR A 59 23.79 15.17 -4.00
C THR A 59 22.60 15.11 -3.05
N ARG A 60 22.04 16.26 -2.65
CA ARG A 60 20.83 16.29 -1.80
C ARG A 60 19.63 15.66 -2.49
N ASP A 61 19.43 15.98 -3.76
CA ASP A 61 18.32 15.43 -4.54
C ASP A 61 18.48 13.91 -4.71
N ILE A 62 19.71 13.44 -4.97
CA ILE A 62 20.02 12.01 -5.03
C ILE A 62 19.69 11.34 -3.69
N PHE A 63 20.08 11.91 -2.55
CA PHE A 63 19.75 11.32 -1.25
C PHE A 63 18.26 11.35 -0.93
N ALA A 64 17.54 12.41 -1.28
CA ALA A 64 16.09 12.48 -1.12
C ALA A 64 15.39 11.38 -1.96
N LEU A 65 15.83 11.18 -3.21
CA LEU A 65 15.35 10.12 -4.09
C LEU A 65 15.75 8.72 -3.62
N LEU A 66 16.94 8.55 -3.03
CA LEU A 66 17.35 7.28 -2.44
C LEU A 66 16.52 6.93 -1.21
N ALA A 67 16.19 7.92 -0.37
CA ALA A 67 15.28 7.72 0.75
C ALA A 67 13.86 7.37 0.26
N PHE A 68 13.39 7.99 -0.82
CA PHE A 68 12.15 7.59 -1.50
C PHE A 68 12.21 6.13 -1.99
N ALA A 69 13.29 5.74 -2.68
CA ALA A 69 13.52 4.39 -3.16
C ALA A 69 13.62 3.36 -2.01
N ALA A 70 14.21 3.74 -0.89
CA ALA A 70 14.26 2.91 0.31
C ALA A 70 12.86 2.56 0.81
N GLY A 71 11.89 3.47 0.71
CA GLY A 71 10.48 3.17 1.01
C GLY A 71 9.91 1.99 0.20
N PHE A 72 10.31 1.85 -1.07
CA PHE A 72 9.92 0.70 -1.90
C PHE A 72 10.59 -0.60 -1.47
N LEU A 73 11.84 -0.54 -1.00
CA LEU A 73 12.54 -1.70 -0.44
C LEU A 73 11.89 -2.18 0.86
N VAL A 74 11.35 -1.28 1.68
CA VAL A 74 10.66 -1.66 2.93
C VAL A 74 9.32 -2.36 2.66
N ARG A 75 8.62 -2.06 1.55
CA ARG A 75 7.30 -2.65 1.22
C ARG A 75 7.31 -4.19 1.22
N PRO A 76 8.23 -4.91 0.53
CA PRO A 76 8.34 -6.36 0.62
C PRO A 76 8.48 -6.88 2.06
N PHE A 77 9.28 -6.21 2.89
CA PHE A 77 9.45 -6.60 4.29
C PHE A 77 8.16 -6.40 5.09
N GLY A 78 7.51 -5.25 4.92
CA GLY A 78 6.20 -4.99 5.53
C GLY A 78 5.16 -6.04 5.10
N ALA A 79 5.11 -6.39 3.82
CA ALA A 79 4.20 -7.40 3.28
C ALA A 79 4.45 -8.79 3.88
N ILE A 80 5.72 -9.18 4.11
CA ILE A 80 6.04 -10.46 4.75
C ILE A 80 5.59 -10.46 6.22
N VAL A 81 5.89 -9.39 6.97
CA VAL A 81 5.58 -9.29 8.41
C VAL A 81 4.08 -9.19 8.63
N PHE A 82 3.43 -8.19 8.03
CA PHE A 82 1.98 -7.98 8.16
C PHE A 82 1.18 -9.04 7.41
N GLY A 83 1.71 -9.64 6.34
CA GLY A 83 1.09 -10.79 5.69
C GLY A 83 0.99 -11.98 6.64
N ARG A 84 2.09 -12.33 7.32
CA ARG A 84 2.11 -13.42 8.31
C ARG A 84 1.20 -13.13 9.51
N ILE A 85 1.21 -11.89 10.03
CA ILE A 85 0.30 -11.50 11.12
C ILE A 85 -1.17 -11.57 10.64
N GLY A 86 -1.45 -11.16 9.42
CA GLY A 86 -2.76 -11.25 8.79
C GLY A 86 -3.29 -12.68 8.68
N ASP A 87 -2.41 -13.64 8.36
CA ASP A 87 -2.78 -15.05 8.27
C ASP A 87 -2.94 -15.71 9.65
N LEU A 88 -2.26 -15.21 10.71
CA LEU A 88 -2.35 -15.75 12.07
C LEU A 88 -3.47 -15.14 12.93
N VAL A 89 -3.60 -13.82 12.92
CA VAL A 89 -4.51 -13.04 13.79
C VAL A 89 -5.79 -12.64 13.06
N GLY A 90 -5.75 -12.60 11.73
CA GLY A 90 -6.87 -12.25 10.87
C GLY A 90 -6.61 -11.00 10.02
N ARG A 91 -6.97 -11.10 8.73
CA ARG A 91 -6.72 -10.07 7.72
C ARG A 91 -7.40 -8.75 8.04
N LYS A 92 -8.64 -8.76 8.54
CA LYS A 92 -9.39 -7.54 8.91
C LYS A 92 -8.71 -6.74 10.02
N TYR A 93 -8.23 -7.42 11.07
CA TYR A 93 -7.58 -6.77 12.20
C TYR A 93 -6.24 -6.17 11.79
N THR A 94 -5.43 -6.95 11.08
CA THR A 94 -4.13 -6.50 10.60
C THR A 94 -4.27 -5.30 9.66
N PHE A 95 -5.28 -5.33 8.79
CA PHE A 95 -5.60 -4.23 7.90
C PHE A 95 -5.98 -2.94 8.64
N LEU A 96 -6.84 -3.04 9.65
CA LEU A 96 -7.22 -1.90 10.50
C LEU A 96 -6.01 -1.30 11.23
N VAL A 97 -5.13 -2.15 11.75
CA VAL A 97 -3.89 -1.71 12.42
C VAL A 97 -3.00 -0.94 11.46
N THR A 98 -2.77 -1.43 10.24
CA THR A 98 -1.92 -0.73 9.26
C THR A 98 -2.50 0.62 8.85
N ILE A 99 -3.83 0.71 8.65
CA ILE A 99 -4.48 2.01 8.39
C ILE A 99 -4.31 2.98 9.56
N LEU A 100 -4.49 2.51 10.80
CA LEU A 100 -4.36 3.38 11.97
C LEU A 100 -2.94 3.90 12.14
N ILE A 101 -1.93 3.06 11.89
CA ILE A 101 -0.52 3.46 11.93
C ILE A 101 -0.24 4.55 10.88
N MET A 102 -0.68 4.32 9.63
CA MET A 102 -0.53 5.33 8.56
C MET A 102 -1.25 6.63 8.90
N GLY A 103 -2.49 6.57 9.37
CA GLY A 103 -3.28 7.76 9.69
C GLY A 103 -2.86 8.52 10.95
N LEU A 104 -2.04 7.91 11.82
CA LEU A 104 -1.47 8.57 13.01
C LEU A 104 -0.12 9.26 12.71
N SER A 105 0.45 9.05 11.53
CA SER A 105 1.76 9.55 11.12
C SER A 105 1.69 10.93 10.48
#